data_AF-A0A0C2J387-F1
#
_entry.id   AF-A0A0C2J387-F1
#
_cell.length_a   1.000
_cell.length_b   1.000
_cell.length_c   1.000
_cell.angle_alpha   90.00
_cell.angle_beta   90.00
_cell.angle_gamma   90.00
#
_symmetry.space_group_name_H-M   'P 1'
#
loop_
_entity.id
_entity.type
_entity.pdbx_description
1 polymer ?
#
loop_
_entity_poly.entity_id
_entity_poly.type
_entity_poly.pdbx_seq_one_letter_code
_entity_poly.pdbx_strand_id
1 'polypeptide(L)'
;MSMWFQNYGIFLFNRSTDHEPQRVAPALETSLKSLNTDYLDAYLVHFPFRITQANEPLYYKKEWLVETWREMVKLKEKEKAHHIGVSNFSQKKLEMLMEEGEAPEINQSEIIGNFSRSASLSAAK
;
A
#
# COMPACT_ATOMS: atom_id res chain seq x y z
N MET A 1 -33.20 15.63 9.99
CA MET A 1 -32.19 16.65 10.32
C MET A 1 -30.97 16.32 9.47
N SER A 2 -30.82 17.00 8.34
CA SER A 2 -29.70 16.84 7.41
C SER A 2 -28.45 17.52 8.00
N MET A 3 -27.40 16.75 8.27
CA MET A 3 -26.06 17.31 8.50
C MET A 3 -25.25 17.12 7.23
N TRP A 4 -25.11 18.23 6.51
CA TRP A 4 -24.13 18.42 5.46
C TRP A 4 -22.77 18.58 6.14
N PHE A 5 -21.86 17.63 5.96
CA PHE A 5 -20.43 17.90 6.13
C PHE A 5 -19.87 18.21 4.75
N GLN A 6 -19.41 19.46 4.58
CA GLN A 6 -18.56 19.81 3.45
C GLN A 6 -17.26 19.02 3.57
N ASN A 7 -16.95 18.21 2.56
CA ASN A 7 -15.66 17.57 2.37
C ASN A 7 -14.57 18.66 2.26
N TYR A 8 -13.94 19.00 3.38
CA TYR A 8 -12.62 19.61 3.35
C TYR A 8 -11.66 18.55 2.82
N GLY A 9 -10.98 18.81 1.71
CA GLY A 9 -10.11 17.85 1.00
C GLY A 9 -8.94 17.35 1.86
N ILE A 10 -9.20 16.33 2.67
CA ILE A 10 -8.21 15.59 3.45
C ILE A 10 -7.95 14.29 2.69
N PHE A 11 -6.69 14.06 2.30
CA PHE A 11 -6.26 12.81 1.69
C PHE A 11 -5.86 11.83 2.79
N LEU A 12 -6.62 10.76 2.96
CA LEU A 12 -6.35 9.73 3.97
C LEU A 12 -5.53 8.60 3.35
N PHE A 13 -4.31 8.40 3.85
CA PHE A 13 -3.48 7.26 3.48
C PHE A 13 -2.95 6.50 4.69
N ASN A 14 -2.81 5.18 4.54
CA ASN A 14 -2.16 4.32 5.54
C ASN A 14 -1.20 3.32 4.88
N ARG A 15 -0.27 2.79 5.67
CA ARG A 15 0.72 1.78 5.29
C ARG A 15 0.53 0.50 6.11
N SER A 16 0.32 -0.63 5.44
CA SER A 16 0.25 -1.93 6.12
C SER A 16 1.62 -2.50 6.44
N THR A 17 1.82 -2.99 7.66
CA THR A 17 2.93 -3.89 8.06
C THR A 17 2.52 -5.36 8.10
N ASP A 18 1.23 -5.65 7.91
CA ASP A 18 0.67 -6.99 7.91
C ASP A 18 0.53 -7.50 6.47
N HIS A 19 1.47 -8.35 6.07
CA HIS A 19 1.63 -8.83 4.69
C HIS A 19 1.28 -10.30 4.51
N GLU A 20 0.71 -10.95 5.53
CA GLU A 20 0.03 -12.22 5.33
C GLU A 20 -1.32 -11.94 4.64
N PRO A 21 -1.71 -12.68 3.59
CA PRO A 21 -2.90 -12.37 2.81
C PRO A 21 -4.17 -12.25 3.67
N GLN A 22 -4.31 -13.15 4.64
CA GLN A 22 -5.44 -13.19 5.56
C GLN A 22 -5.50 -11.99 6.52
N ARG A 23 -4.39 -11.25 6.67
CA ARG A 23 -4.27 -10.10 7.59
C ARG A 23 -4.39 -8.74 6.88
N VAL A 24 -4.23 -8.69 5.56
CA VAL A 24 -4.30 -7.45 4.78
C VAL A 24 -5.65 -6.74 4.96
N ALA A 25 -6.76 -7.46 4.82
CA ALA A 25 -8.09 -6.89 5.00
C ALA A 25 -8.39 -6.50 6.46
N PRO A 26 -8.17 -7.35 7.49
CA PRO A 26 -8.32 -6.96 8.89
C PRO A 26 -7.49 -5.72 9.30
N ALA A 27 -6.28 -5.56 8.76
CA ALA A 27 -5.45 -4.39 9.00
C ALA A 27 -6.09 -3.11 8.42
N LEU A 28 -6.67 -3.20 7.22
CA LEU A 28 -7.43 -2.07 6.66
C LEU A 28 -8.66 -1.77 7.51
N GLU A 29 -9.47 -2.76 7.90
CA GLU A 29 -10.65 -2.54 8.76
C GLU A 29 -10.29 -1.85 10.08
N THR A 30 -9.18 -2.26 10.69
CA THR A 30 -8.68 -1.64 11.92
C THR A 30 -8.34 -0.18 11.70
N SER A 31 -7.73 0.14 10.55
CA SER A 31 -7.40 1.50 10.15
C SER A 31 -8.66 2.35 9.92
N LEU A 32 -9.61 1.83 9.14
CA LEU A 32 -10.90 2.46 8.86
C LEU A 32 -11.67 2.78 10.15
N LYS A 33 -11.75 1.80 11.06
CA LYS A 33 -12.36 1.98 12.38
C LYS A 33 -11.65 3.04 13.22
N SER A 34 -10.32 3.06 13.21
CA SER A 34 -9.53 4.02 14.00
C SER A 34 -9.67 5.45 13.48
N LEU A 35 -9.84 5.60 12.16
CA LEU A 35 -10.05 6.87 11.48
C LEU A 35 -11.53 7.26 11.40
N ASN A 36 -12.44 6.38 11.82
CA ASN A 36 -13.89 6.55 11.73
C ASN A 36 -14.36 6.92 10.31
N THR A 37 -13.90 6.16 9.32
CA THR A 37 -14.23 6.29 7.89
C THR A 37 -14.52 4.92 7.29
N ASP A 38 -15.26 4.88 6.18
CA ASP A 38 -15.58 3.65 5.45
C ASP A 38 -14.57 3.36 4.32
N TYR A 39 -13.73 4.34 3.95
CA TYR A 39 -12.73 4.22 2.89
C TYR A 39 -11.43 4.98 3.20
N LEU A 40 -10.36 4.62 2.46
CA LEU A 40 -9.12 5.41 2.34
C LEU A 40 -8.94 5.90 0.90
N ASP A 41 -8.36 7.09 0.73
CA ASP A 41 -7.97 7.55 -0.60
C ASP A 41 -6.83 6.70 -1.15
N ALA A 42 -5.83 6.38 -0.32
CA ALA A 42 -4.74 5.47 -0.71
C ALA A 42 -4.34 4.47 0.38
N TYR A 43 -4.07 3.22 -0.02
CA TYR A 43 -3.53 2.20 0.87
C TYR A 43 -2.24 1.59 0.32
N LEU A 44 -1.17 1.64 1.11
CA LEU A 44 0.17 1.29 0.65
C LEU A 44 0.74 0.07 1.38
N VAL A 45 1.49 -0.77 0.67
CA VAL A 45 2.37 -1.78 1.30
C VAL A 45 3.62 -1.07 1.84
N HIS A 46 3.84 -1.06 3.15
CA HIS A 46 4.91 -0.26 3.78
C HIS A 46 6.32 -0.69 3.38
N PHE A 47 6.56 -2.00 3.33
CA PHE A 47 7.87 -2.57 3.01
C PHE A 47 7.71 -3.86 2.21
N PRO A 48 8.68 -4.22 1.35
CA PRO A 48 8.61 -5.44 0.54
C PRO A 48 9.10 -6.68 1.31
N PHE A 49 8.72 -6.86 2.58
CA PHE A 49 9.08 -8.04 3.38
C PHE A 49 8.11 -8.25 4.54
N ARG A 50 7.89 -9.52 4.92
CA ARG A 50 7.06 -9.88 6.08
C ARG A 50 7.87 -9.78 7.37
N ILE A 51 7.19 -9.50 8.47
CA ILE A 51 7.74 -9.56 9.83
C ILE A 51 7.07 -10.69 10.61
N THR A 52 7.82 -11.32 11.52
CA THR A 52 7.26 -12.31 12.47
C THR A 52 6.43 -11.63 13.54
N GLN A 53 5.70 -12.41 14.34
CA GLN A 53 5.02 -11.89 15.54
C GLN A 53 5.99 -11.30 16.57
N ALA A 54 7.26 -11.73 16.55
CA ALA A 54 8.34 -11.17 17.36
C ALA A 54 8.96 -9.90 16.75
N ASN A 55 8.36 -9.35 15.70
CA ASN A 55 8.81 -8.17 14.97
C ASN A 55 10.18 -8.34 14.29
N GLU A 56 10.51 -9.57 13.89
CA GLU A 56 11.74 -9.90 13.17
C GLU A 56 11.49 -10.00 11.66
N PRO A 57 12.36 -9.45 10.80
CA PRO A 57 12.19 -9.54 9.36
C PRO A 57 12.38 -10.98 8.88
N LEU A 58 11.43 -11.47 8.09
CA LEU A 58 11.56 -12.73 7.39
C LEU A 58 12.34 -12.55 6.08
N TYR A 59 13.03 -13.60 5.65
CA TYR A 59 13.68 -13.61 4.33
C TYR A 59 12.67 -13.34 3.22
N TYR A 60 13.04 -12.44 2.32
CA TYR A 60 12.22 -12.09 1.16
C TYR A 60 11.87 -13.32 0.32
N LYS A 61 10.58 -13.48 0.02
CA LYS A 61 10.08 -14.42 -0.98
C LYS A 61 9.17 -13.67 -1.95
N LYS A 62 9.34 -13.93 -3.26
CA LYS A 62 8.55 -13.26 -4.31
C LYS A 62 7.07 -13.53 -4.12
N GLU A 63 6.72 -14.78 -3.84
CA GLU A 63 5.35 -15.28 -3.72
C GLU A 63 4.58 -14.50 -2.65
N TRP A 64 5.23 -14.20 -1.53
CA TRP A 64 4.60 -13.46 -0.44
C TRP A 64 4.17 -12.06 -0.81
N LEU A 65 5.00 -11.38 -1.60
CA LEU A 65 4.70 -10.03 -2.07
C LEU A 65 3.53 -10.08 -3.06
N VAL A 66 3.54 -11.04 -3.99
CA VAL A 66 2.46 -11.24 -4.96
C VAL A 66 1.14 -11.55 -4.28
N GLU A 67 1.13 -12.46 -3.29
CA GLU A 67 -0.06 -12.78 -2.51
C GLU A 67 -0.61 -11.55 -1.77
N THR A 68 0.27 -10.75 -1.16
CA THR A 68 -0.11 -9.49 -0.49
C THR A 68 -0.75 -8.54 -1.49
N TRP A 69 -0.13 -8.38 -2.65
CA TRP A 69 -0.59 -7.45 -3.69
C TRP A 69 -1.96 -7.84 -4.24
N ARG A 70 -2.22 -9.14 -4.44
CA ARG A 70 -3.54 -9.63 -4.85
C ARG A 70 -4.63 -9.27 -3.83
N GLU A 71 -4.33 -9.29 -2.54
CA GLU A 71 -5.29 -8.83 -1.53
C GLU A 71 -5.49 -7.31 -1.56
N MET A 72 -4.44 -6.53 -1.86
CA MET A 72 -4.57 -5.08 -2.08
C MET A 72 -5.52 -4.77 -3.24
N VAL A 73 -5.39 -5.48 -4.36
CA VAL A 73 -6.28 -5.34 -5.53
C VAL A 73 -7.73 -5.63 -5.14
N LYS A 74 -7.99 -6.71 -4.39
CA LYS A 74 -9.35 -7.01 -3.89
C LYS A 74 -9.92 -5.94 -2.98
N LEU A 75 -9.09 -5.22 -2.23
CA LEU A 75 -9.55 -4.11 -1.38
C LEU A 75 -9.96 -2.90 -2.22
N LYS A 76 -9.25 -2.66 -3.33
CA LYS A 76 -9.60 -1.63 -4.32
C LYS A 76 -10.91 -1.96 -5.05
N GLU A 77 -11.08 -3.20 -5.49
CA GLU A 77 -12.32 -3.68 -6.12
C GLU A 77 -13.56 -3.52 -5.20
N LYS A 78 -13.35 -3.58 -3.88
CA LYS A 78 -14.39 -3.38 -2.86
C LYS A 78 -14.60 -1.92 -2.46
N GLU A 79 -13.93 -0.98 -3.13
CA GLU A 79 -13.99 0.47 -2.86
C GLU A 79 -13.58 0.86 -1.43
N LYS A 80 -12.86 -0.02 -0.71
CA LYS A 80 -12.33 0.31 0.63
C LYS A 80 -11.05 1.15 0.58
N ALA A 81 -10.36 1.09 -0.56
CA ALA A 81 -9.26 1.97 -0.91
C ALA A 81 -9.40 2.40 -2.37
N HIS A 82 -9.41 3.70 -2.65
CA HIS A 82 -9.54 4.18 -4.04
C HIS A 82 -8.26 3.96 -4.86
N HIS A 83 -7.11 4.17 -4.23
CA HIS A 83 -5.79 3.97 -4.81
C HIS A 83 -5.00 2.94 -3.99
N ILE A 84 -4.21 2.12 -4.67
CA ILE A 84 -3.28 1.20 -4.01
C ILE A 84 -1.85 1.42 -4.50
N GLY A 85 -0.90 1.21 -3.60
CA GLY A 85 0.51 1.43 -3.92
C GLY A 85 1.46 0.75 -2.95
N VAL A 86 2.72 1.14 -3.04
CA VAL A 86 3.82 0.56 -2.28
C VAL A 86 4.72 1.65 -1.70
N SER A 87 5.57 1.28 -0.75
CA SER A 87 6.57 2.17 -0.17
C SER A 87 7.88 1.42 0.00
N ASN A 88 9.00 2.07 -0.32
CA ASN A 88 10.35 1.50 -0.25
C ASN A 88 10.60 0.33 -1.22
N PHE A 89 9.99 0.38 -2.41
CA PHE A 89 10.17 -0.63 -3.44
C PHE A 89 11.24 -0.22 -4.46
N SER A 90 12.10 -1.17 -4.82
CA SER A 90 13.05 -1.01 -5.93
C SER A 90 12.35 -1.21 -7.27
N GLN A 91 12.91 -0.64 -8.34
CA GLN A 91 12.38 -0.78 -9.70
C GLN A 91 12.06 -2.23 -10.09
N LYS A 92 13.00 -3.16 -9.84
CA LYS A 92 12.80 -4.60 -10.11
C LYS A 92 11.56 -5.19 -9.41
N LYS A 93 11.19 -4.70 -8.23
CA LYS A 93 10.00 -5.14 -7.51
C LYS A 93 8.73 -4.51 -8.07
N LEU A 94 8.80 -3.28 -8.58
CA LEU A 94 7.67 -2.64 -9.27
C LEU A 94 7.34 -3.36 -10.57
N GLU A 95 8.35 -3.62 -11.40
CA GLU A 95 8.21 -4.37 -12.66
C GLU A 95 7.58 -5.73 -12.41
N MET A 96 8.03 -6.43 -11.36
CA MET A 96 7.45 -7.69 -10.92
C MET A 96 5.97 -7.60 -10.52
N LEU A 97 5.54 -6.52 -9.84
CA LEU A 97 4.13 -6.33 -9.50
C LEU A 97 3.28 -6.01 -10.73
N MET A 98 3.83 -5.24 -11.67
CA MET A 98 3.16 -4.91 -12.94
C MET A 98 2.92 -6.15 -13.80
N GLU A 99 3.82 -7.14 -13.75
CA GLU A 99 3.63 -8.44 -14.43
C GLU A 99 2.50 -9.29 -13.85
N GLU A 100 2.15 -9.10 -12.57
CA GLU A 100 1.17 -9.92 -11.86
C GLU A 100 -0.27 -9.39 -11.98
N GLY A 101 -0.48 -8.25 -12.66
CA GLY A 101 -1.79 -7.69 -12.94
C GLY A 101 -1.81 -6.17 -12.82
N GLU A 102 -2.34 -5.66 -11.70
CA GLU A 102 -2.54 -4.23 -11.53
C GLU A 102 -1.26 -3.52 -11.06
N ALA A 103 -0.86 -2.46 -11.77
CA ALA A 103 0.33 -1.69 -11.45
C ALA A 103 0.11 -0.84 -10.17
N PRO A 104 1.09 -0.76 -9.26
CA PRO A 104 1.04 0.18 -8.15
C PRO A 104 0.97 1.62 -8.65
N GLU A 105 -0.02 2.40 -8.18
CA GLU A 105 -0.21 3.79 -8.61
C GLU A 105 0.76 4.75 -7.91
N ILE A 106 1.29 4.33 -6.75
CA ILE A 106 2.15 5.12 -5.88
C ILE A 106 3.32 4.25 -5.45
N ASN A 107 4.55 4.77 -5.55
CA ASN A 107 5.71 4.25 -4.84
C ASN A 107 6.30 5.33 -3.93
N GLN A 108 6.00 5.27 -2.64
CA GLN A 108 6.55 6.21 -1.65
C GLN A 108 7.97 5.79 -1.25
N SER A 109 8.97 6.51 -1.76
CA SER A 109 10.38 6.31 -1.40
C SER A 109 10.94 7.49 -0.62
N GLU A 110 11.90 7.23 0.27
CA GLU A 110 12.68 8.29 0.90
C GLU A 110 13.51 9.04 -0.15
N ILE A 111 13.49 10.38 -0.08
CA ILE A 111 14.34 11.25 -0.89
C ILE A 111 15.17 12.09 0.09
N ILE A 112 16.43 11.70 0.29
CA ILE A 112 17.40 12.48 1.06
C ILE A 112 18.17 13.36 0.06
N GLY A 113 18.50 14.60 0.40
CA GLY A 113 19.04 15.62 -0.52
C GLY A 113 20.31 15.27 -1.34
N ASN A 114 20.99 14.16 -1.03
CA ASN A 114 22.12 13.62 -1.81
C ASN A 114 21.75 12.41 -2.69
N PHE A 115 20.49 11.99 -2.72
CA PHE A 115 20.02 10.84 -3.49
C PHE A 115 19.67 11.28 -4.91
N SER A 116 20.46 10.82 -5.89
CA SER A 116 20.31 11.13 -7.32
C SER A 116 18.92 10.77 -7.85
N ARG A 117 18.33 11.71 -8.62
CA ARG A 117 16.92 11.78 -9.09
C ARG A 117 16.49 10.72 -10.11
N SER A 118 17.36 9.79 -10.53
CA SER A 118 17.16 9.03 -11.77
C SER A 118 16.27 7.78 -11.66
N ALA A 119 16.06 7.21 -10.47
CA ALA A 119 15.38 5.91 -10.34
C ALA A 119 13.86 5.99 -10.10
N SER A 120 13.35 7.07 -9.50
CA SER A 120 11.95 7.12 -9.01
C SER A 120 10.94 7.58 -10.07
N LEU A 121 11.39 8.26 -11.14
CA LEU A 121 10.52 8.96 -12.10
C LEU A 121 10.17 8.16 -13.37
N SER A 122 10.90 7.08 -13.68
CA SER A 122 10.66 6.31 -14.92
C SER A 122 9.50 5.32 -14.83
N ALA A 123 9.07 4.95 -13.62
CA ALA A 123 8.04 3.93 -13.40
C ALA A 123 6.61 4.50 -13.25
N ALA A 124 6.44 5.82 -13.28
CA ALA A 124 5.18 6.52 -13.01
C ALA A 124 4.58 7.22 -14.25
N LYS A 125 4.92 6.77 -15.46
CA LYS A 125 4.33 7.24 -16.72
C LYS A 125 3.55 6.13 -17.37
#